data_AF-A0A330LZH8-F1
#
_entry.id   AF-A0A330LZH8-F1
#
_cell.length_a   1.000
_cell.length_b   1.000
_cell.length_c   1.000
_cell.angle_alpha   90.00
_cell.angle_beta   90.00
_cell.angle_gamma   90.00
#
_symmetry.space_group_name_H-M   'P 1'
#
loop_
_entity.id
_entity.type
_entity.pdbx_description
1 polymer ?
#
loop_
_entity_poly.entity_id
_entity_poly.type
_entity_poly.pdbx_seq_one_letter_code
_entity_poly.pdbx_strand_id
1 'polypeptide(L)' 'MNEAALQVTGVDLGSTDNGDVYFSITLAAMDSDSHINTIMKLAELFQNDDDIEAIIAADNNADIIEILKKY' A
#
# COMPACT_ATOMS: atom_id res chain seq x y z
N MET A 1 1.83 10.02 -31.16
CA MET A 1 1.32 10.87 -30.07
C MET A 1 0.86 9.91 -29.00
N ASN A 2 1.66 9.65 -27.96
CA ASN A 2 1.27 8.74 -26.88
C ASN A 2 0.55 9.58 -25.85
N GLU A 3 -0.77 9.67 -25.98
CA GLU A 3 -1.61 10.18 -24.91
C GLU A 3 -1.45 9.17 -23.76
N ALA A 4 -0.82 9.60 -22.66
CA ALA A 4 -0.91 8.85 -21.42
C ALA A 4 -2.40 8.84 -21.05
N ALA A 5 -3.10 7.81 -21.51
CA ALA A 5 -4.48 7.57 -21.17
C ALA A 5 -4.52 7.51 -19.65
N LEU A 6 -5.38 8.34 -19.07
CA LEU A 6 -5.69 8.39 -17.65
C LEU A 6 -5.74 6.95 -17.10
N GLN A 7 -4.76 6.58 -16.28
CA GLN A 7 -4.72 5.25 -15.68
C GLN A 7 -5.70 5.27 -14.52
N VAL A 8 -6.94 4.81 -14.78
CA VAL A 8 -8.02 4.72 -13.78
C VAL A 8 -7.86 3.44 -12.91
N THR A 9 -6.82 2.65 -13.17
CA THR A 9 -6.55 1.33 -12.59
C THR A 9 -5.05 1.20 -12.26
N GLY A 10 -4.64 0.14 -11.57
CA GLY A 10 -3.30 -0.04 -11.01
C GLY A 10 -2.13 0.16 -12.00
N VAL A 11 -0.93 0.34 -11.45
CA VAL A 11 0.28 0.67 -12.21
C VAL A 11 1.15 -0.57 -12.41
N ASP A 12 1.43 -0.92 -13.67
CA ASP A 12 2.42 -1.93 -14.01
C ASP A 12 3.84 -1.47 -13.63
N LEU A 13 4.45 -2.15 -12.67
CA LEU A 13 5.84 -1.91 -12.25
C LEU A 13 6.82 -2.95 -12.80
N GLY A 14 6.41 -3.75 -13.79
CA GLY A 14 7.23 -4.75 -14.46
C GLY A 14 7.42 -6.04 -13.67
N SER A 15 6.57 -6.32 -12.69
CA SER A 15 6.59 -7.59 -11.96
C SER A 15 5.85 -8.66 -12.75
N THR A 16 6.55 -9.72 -13.15
CA THR A 16 5.93 -10.87 -13.82
C THR A 16 4.98 -11.64 -12.90
N ASP A 17 5.14 -11.48 -11.59
CA ASP A 17 4.50 -12.35 -10.59
C ASP A 17 3.39 -11.60 -9.82
N ASN A 18 3.54 -10.29 -9.57
CA ASN A 18 2.63 -9.53 -8.70
C ASN A 18 1.58 -8.68 -9.44
N GLY A 19 1.58 -8.69 -10.78
CA GLY A 19 0.64 -7.89 -11.58
C GLY A 19 0.76 -6.38 -11.33
N ASP A 20 -0.34 -5.66 -11.56
CA ASP A 20 -0.41 -4.21 -11.35
C ASP A 20 -0.39 -3.86 -9.86
N VAL A 21 0.27 -2.74 -9.52
CA VAL A 21 0.37 -2.22 -8.16
C VAL A 21 -0.71 -1.17 -7.90
N TYR A 22 -1.47 -1.38 -6.83
CA TYR A 22 -2.58 -0.50 -6.42
C TYR A 22 -2.28 0.26 -5.12
N PHE A 23 -1.36 -0.25 -4.30
CA PHE A 23 -1.01 0.33 -3.02
C PHE A 23 0.49 0.20 -2.77
N SER A 24 1.11 1.28 -2.29
CA SER A 24 2.55 1.32 -1.99
C SER A 24 2.79 2.07 -0.69
N ILE A 25 3.71 1.55 0.12
CA ILE A 25 4.18 2.20 1.35
C ILE A 25 5.68 2.42 1.23
N THR A 26 6.12 3.65 1.47
CA THR A 26 7.55 3.96 1.60
C THR A 26 7.94 3.91 3.07
N LEU A 27 8.84 3.00 3.43
CA LEU A 27 9.36 2.87 4.78
C LEU A 27 10.74 3.55 4.89
N ALA A 28 10.84 4.51 5.81
CA ALA A 28 12.10 5.09 6.24
C ALA A 28 12.16 5.05 7.78
N ALA A 29 13.21 4.44 8.33
CA ALA A 29 13.43 4.38 9.78
C ALA A 29 14.85 4.85 10.12
N MET A 30 15.00 5.52 11.26
CA MET A 30 16.27 6.12 11.70
C MET A 30 17.17 5.13 12.46
N ASP A 31 16.59 4.10 13.08
CA ASP A 31 17.30 3.06 13.83
C ASP A 31 16.75 1.67 13.49
N SER A 32 17.56 0.64 13.72
CA SER A 32 17.23 -0.73 13.31
C SER A 32 16.03 -1.32 14.08
N ASP A 33 15.83 -0.93 15.33
CA ASP A 33 14.76 -1.49 16.18
C ASP A 33 13.38 -0.94 15.75
N SER A 34 13.29 0.37 15.48
CA SER A 34 12.08 0.99 14.91
C SER A 34 11.80 0.48 13.50
N HIS A 35 12.84 0.16 12.72
CA HIS A 35 12.69 -0.43 11.40
C HIS A 35 12.00 -1.81 11.48
N ILE A 36 12.48 -2.70 12.34
CA ILE A 36 11.93 -4.06 12.49
C ILE A 36 10.49 -4.00 13.00
N ASN A 37 10.22 -3.18 14.02
CA ASN A 37 8.86 -3.03 14.55
C ASN A 37 7.88 -2.53 13.48
N THR A 38 8.31 -1.61 12.62
CA THR A 38 7.46 -1.11 11.53
C THR A 38 7.21 -2.19 10.48
N ILE A 39 8.23 -2.98 10.10
CA ILE A 39 8.05 -4.11 9.20
C ILE A 39 7.04 -5.12 9.75
N MET A 40 7.07 -5.42 11.06
CA MET A 40 6.12 -6.35 11.67
C MET A 40 4.67 -5.87 11.53
N LYS A 41 4.41 -4.60 11.86
CA LYS A 41 3.08 -3.99 11.70
C LYS A 41 2.61 -3.98 10.24
N LEU A 42 3.52 -3.69 9.30
CA LEU A 42 3.20 -3.76 7.88
C LEU A 42 2.90 -5.18 7.44
N ALA A 43 3.62 -6.18 7.95
CA ALA A 43 3.33 -7.59 7.67
C ALA A 43 1.95 -8.00 8.20
N GLU A 44 1.52 -7.48 9.36
CA GLU A 44 0.17 -7.69 9.89
C GLU A 44 -0.88 -7.03 8.98
N LEU A 45 -0.65 -5.79 8.52
CA LEU A 45 -1.54 -5.09 7.57
C LEU A 45 -1.68 -5.86 6.25
N PHE A 46 -0.57 -6.28 5.65
CA PHE A 46 -0.59 -6.98 4.35
C PHE A 46 -1.16 -8.40 4.41
N GLN A 47 -1.35 -8.97 5.60
CA GLN A 47 -2.03 -10.26 5.79
C GLN A 47 -3.55 -10.12 5.97
N ASN A 48 -4.06 -8.89 6.06
CA ASN A 48 -5.48 -8.62 6.20
C ASN A 48 -6.05 -8.11 4.87
N ASP A 49 -6.54 -9.05 4.06
CA ASP A 49 -7.10 -8.77 2.74
C ASP A 49 -8.25 -7.75 2.80
N ASP A 50 -9.12 -7.82 3.83
CA ASP A 50 -10.25 -6.88 4.00
C ASP A 50 -9.76 -5.43 4.18
N ASP A 51 -8.71 -5.24 5.00
CA ASP A 51 -8.13 -3.91 5.23
C ASP A 51 -7.36 -3.40 4.00
N ILE A 52 -6.70 -4.28 3.24
CA ILE A 52 -6.02 -3.93 1.99
C ILE A 52 -7.03 -3.51 0.91
N GLU A 53 -8.10 -4.29 0.72
CA GLU A 53 -9.17 -3.95 -0.21
C GLU A 53 -9.84 -2.63 0.17
N ALA A 54 -10.09 -2.41 1.46
CA ALA A 54 -10.63 -1.16 1.96
C ALA A 54 -9.70 0.04 1.72
N ILE A 55 -8.38 -0.12 1.85
CA ILE A 55 -7.40 0.93 1.52
C ILE A 55 -7.43 1.25 0.01
N ILE A 56 -7.44 0.22 -0.85
CA ILE A 56 -7.45 0.39 -2.31
C ILE A 56 -8.75 1.07 -2.77
N ALA A 57 -9.88 0.79 -2.11
CA ALA A 57 -11.19 1.34 -2.42
C ALA A 57 -11.49 2.68 -1.74
N ALA A 58 -10.61 3.19 -0.87
CA ALA A 58 -10.88 4.40 -0.09
C ALA A 58 -10.92 5.66 -0.98
N ASP A 59 -12.00 6.43 -0.86
CA ASP A 59 -12.18 7.70 -1.58
C ASP A 59 -11.51 8.89 -0.88
N ASN A 60 -11.03 8.70 0.35
CA ASN A 60 -10.43 9.78 1.13
C ASN A 60 -9.36 9.30 2.12
N ASN A 61 -8.47 10.23 2.49
CA ASN A 61 -7.34 9.93 3.38
C ASN A 61 -7.77 9.56 4.80
N ALA A 62 -8.94 10.01 5.27
CA ALA A 62 -9.36 9.73 6.64
C ALA A 62 -9.67 8.24 6.81
N ASP A 63 -10.33 7.62 5.84
CA ASP A 63 -10.64 6.19 5.85
C ASP A 63 -9.37 5.35 5.86
N ILE A 64 -8.37 5.71 5.04
CA ILE A 64 -7.06 5.05 5.03
C ILE A 64 -6.39 5.17 6.41
N ILE A 65 -6.39 6.36 7.02
CA ILE A 65 -5.79 6.59 8.34
C ILE A 65 -6.47 5.75 9.43
N GLU A 66 -7.79 5.62 9.41
CA GLU A 66 -8.51 4.80 10.39
C GLU A 66 -8.17 3.31 10.27
N ILE A 67 -7.94 2.80 9.06
CA ILE A 67 -7.47 1.43 8.85
C ILE A 67 -6.04 1.27 9.38
N LEU A 68 -5.13 2.18 9.02
CA LEU A 68 -3.72 2.11 9.42
C LEU A 68 -3.52 2.17 10.95
N LYS A 69 -4.41 2.84 11.68
CA LYS A 69 -4.36 2.93 13.15
C LYS A 69 -4.54 1.59 13.88
N LYS A 70 -5.07 0.56 13.20
CA LYS A 70 -5.24 -0.78 13.78
C LYS A 70 -3.91 -1.50 14.02
N TYR A 71 -2.83 -1.04 13.37
CA TYR A 71 -1.52 -1.70 13.32
C TYR A 71 -0.43 -0.90 14.05
#